data_AF-A0A1G7SQJ6-F1
#
_entry.id   AF-A0A1G7SQJ6-F1
#
_cell.length_a   1.000
_cell.length_b   1.000
_cell.length_c   1.000
_cell.angle_alpha   90.00
_cell.angle_beta   90.00
_cell.angle_gamma   90.00
#
_symmetry.space_group_name_H-M   'P 1'
#
loop_
_entity.id
_entity.type
_entity.pdbx_description
1 polymer ?
#
loop_
_entity_poly.entity_id
_entity_poly.type
_entity_poly.pdbx_seq_one_letter_code
_entity_poly.pdbx_strand_id
1 'polypeptide(L)'
;MARQKYGIKNRYEIRLADEKAYLFVEYLLSTGETIEWIVKELIDTAIKVYDCDSNGLRTHYSQNWRMVIESMQELRLTMKGEKPNYDNALRWLSNYLAPTLKKIWIMDQTFGKNELMSRIQQAELKEKDQEELAKLTTTIKELLIQEETQTTTSSSVTVTQEEVEQLLAQFLFN
;
A
#
# COMPACT_ATOMS: atom_id res chain seq x y z
N MET A 1 13.16 -17.89 1.97
CA MET A 1 12.71 -17.08 3.12
C MET A 1 11.41 -16.31 2.86
N ALA A 2 11.26 -15.48 1.82
CA ALA A 2 10.00 -14.76 1.56
C ALA A 2 8.82 -15.65 1.08
N ARG A 3 9.05 -16.56 0.11
CA ARG A 3 8.02 -17.50 -0.40
C ARG A 3 7.44 -18.42 0.69
N GLN A 4 8.27 -18.83 1.65
CA GLN A 4 7.88 -19.74 2.72
C GLN A 4 7.05 -19.03 3.81
N LYS A 5 7.19 -17.70 3.94
CA LYS A 5 6.46 -16.87 4.92
C LYS A 5 5.14 -16.32 4.38
N TYR A 6 5.05 -16.02 3.08
CA TYR A 6 3.90 -15.30 2.50
C TYR A 6 3.16 -16.04 1.37
N GLY A 7 3.61 -17.24 1.01
CA GLY A 7 3.03 -18.03 -0.10
C GLY A 7 3.38 -17.50 -1.49
N ILE A 8 2.75 -18.08 -2.51
CA ILE A 8 2.82 -17.60 -3.90
C ILE A 8 1.69 -16.59 -4.10
N LYS A 9 2.05 -15.38 -4.54
CA LYS A 9 1.12 -14.31 -4.88
C LYS A 9 1.39 -13.87 -6.31
N ASN A 10 0.49 -14.22 -7.22
CA ASN A 10 0.54 -13.76 -8.61
C ASN A 10 -0.21 -12.45 -8.73
N ARG A 11 0.33 -11.51 -9.50
CA ARG A 11 -0.32 -10.24 -9.84
C ARG A 11 -0.42 -10.13 -11.36
N TYR A 12 -1.63 -9.87 -11.84
CA TYR A 12 -1.92 -9.60 -13.23
C TYR A 12 -2.41 -8.16 -13.34
N GLU A 13 -1.85 -7.39 -14.28
CA GLU A 13 -2.17 -5.97 -14.46
C GLU A 13 -2.51 -5.71 -15.92
N ILE A 14 -3.64 -5.04 -16.17
CA ILE A 14 -4.02 -4.52 -17.48
C ILE A 14 -3.83 -3.02 -17.46
N ARG A 15 -3.13 -2.49 -18.46
CA ARG A 15 -2.88 -1.06 -18.61
C ARG A 15 -3.47 -0.57 -19.92
N LEU A 16 -4.41 0.35 -19.82
CA LEU A 16 -5.07 0.99 -20.95
C LEU A 16 -4.70 2.48 -20.94
N ALA A 17 -4.60 3.08 -22.12
CA ALA A 17 -4.29 4.50 -22.30
C ALA A 17 -5.24 5.12 -23.33
N ASP A 18 -5.40 6.44 -23.23
CA ASP A 18 -6.12 7.29 -24.18
C ASP A 18 -7.54 6.76 -24.50
N GLU A 19 -7.85 6.61 -25.79
CA GLU A 19 -9.14 6.14 -26.29
C GLU A 19 -9.51 4.76 -25.74
N LYS A 20 -8.54 3.84 -25.58
CA LYS A 20 -8.83 2.50 -25.04
C LYS A 20 -9.26 2.55 -23.58
N ALA A 21 -8.68 3.45 -22.80
CA ALA A 21 -9.09 3.65 -21.42
C ALA A 21 -10.50 4.28 -21.36
N TYR A 22 -10.78 5.26 -22.22
CA TYR A 22 -12.09 5.87 -22.34
C TYR A 22 -13.17 4.84 -22.70
N LEU A 23 -12.96 4.08 -23.78
CA LEU A 23 -13.90 3.04 -24.24
C LEU A 23 -14.12 1.95 -23.20
N PHE A 24 -13.09 1.55 -22.48
CA PHE A 24 -13.23 0.56 -21.41
C PHE A 24 -14.15 1.06 -20.29
N VAL A 25 -13.96 2.31 -19.86
CA VAL A 25 -14.81 2.92 -18.82
C VAL A 25 -16.23 3.13 -19.34
N GLU A 26 -16.41 3.63 -20.56
CA GLU A 26 -17.72 3.80 -21.18
C GLU A 26 -18.47 2.48 -21.31
N TYR A 27 -17.79 1.42 -21.77
CA TYR A 27 -18.36 0.09 -21.89
C TYR A 27 -18.77 -0.48 -20.53
N LEU A 28 -17.91 -0.34 -19.51
CA LEU A 28 -18.22 -0.76 -18.14
C LEU A 28 -19.46 -0.04 -17.58
N LEU A 29 -19.60 1.25 -17.85
CA LEU A 29 -20.73 2.06 -17.32
C LEU A 29 -22.03 1.85 -18.10
N SER A 30 -21.96 1.58 -19.40
CA SER A 30 -23.12 1.50 -20.29
C SER A 30 -23.78 0.12 -20.34
N THR A 31 -22.99 -0.95 -20.20
CA THR A 31 -23.50 -2.33 -20.32
C THR A 31 -24.12 -2.87 -19.04
N GLY A 32 -23.72 -2.34 -17.88
CA GLY A 32 -24.11 -2.88 -16.57
C GLY A 32 -23.48 -4.24 -16.27
N GLU A 33 -22.55 -4.71 -17.12
CA GLU A 33 -21.80 -5.94 -16.91
C GLU A 33 -20.83 -5.82 -15.73
N THR A 34 -20.46 -6.96 -15.16
CA THR A 34 -19.46 -6.98 -14.10
C THR A 34 -18.07 -6.70 -14.69
N ILE A 35 -17.24 -5.94 -13.96
CA ILE A 35 -15.85 -5.67 -14.40
C ILE A 35 -15.05 -6.96 -14.58
N GLU A 36 -15.35 -8.00 -13.79
CA GLU A 36 -14.76 -9.32 -13.92
C GLU A 36 -14.97 -9.88 -15.33
N TRP A 37 -16.22 -9.85 -15.82
CA TRP A 37 -16.57 -10.39 -17.13
C TRP A 37 -15.83 -9.66 -18.25
N ILE A 38 -15.86 -8.32 -18.22
CA ILE A 38 -15.19 -7.46 -19.21
C ILE A 38 -13.67 -7.72 -19.22
N VAL A 39 -13.06 -7.87 -18.03
CA VAL A 39 -11.63 -8.15 -17.90
C VAL A 39 -11.29 -9.55 -18.41
N LYS A 40 -12.11 -10.57 -18.13
CA LYS A 40 -11.92 -11.94 -18.65
C LYS A 40 -11.94 -11.96 -20.17
N GLU A 41 -12.91 -11.31 -20.78
CA GLU A 41 -13.03 -11.20 -22.24
C GLU A 41 -11.83 -10.45 -22.86
N LEU A 42 -11.42 -9.34 -22.24
CA LEU A 42 -10.28 -8.56 -22.68
C LEU A 42 -8.97 -9.37 -22.64
N ILE A 43 -8.75 -10.14 -21.57
CA ILE A 43 -7.56 -11.00 -21.43
C ILE A 43 -7.60 -12.14 -22.47
N ASP A 44 -8.72 -12.82 -22.62
CA ASP A 44 -8.83 -13.95 -23.57
C ASP A 44 -8.65 -13.49 -25.03
N THR A 45 -9.12 -12.29 -25.34
CA THR A 45 -8.92 -11.67 -26.66
C THR A 45 -7.46 -11.28 -26.87
N ALA A 46 -6.81 -10.70 -25.85
CA ALA A 46 -5.44 -10.20 -25.96
C ALA A 46 -4.38 -11.31 -25.91
N ILE A 47 -4.60 -12.36 -25.11
CA ILE A 47 -3.62 -13.40 -24.83
C ILE A 47 -4.24 -14.79 -25.04
N LYS A 48 -3.76 -15.47 -26.08
CA LYS A 48 -4.11 -16.87 -26.35
C LYS A 48 -2.94 -17.77 -26.04
N VAL A 49 -3.11 -18.64 -25.05
CA VAL A 49 -2.09 -19.61 -24.64
C VAL A 49 -2.45 -20.97 -25.22
N TYR A 50 -1.47 -21.63 -25.83
CA TYR A 50 -1.61 -22.97 -26.40
C TYR A 50 -0.64 -23.91 -25.71
N ASP A 51 -1.07 -25.15 -25.49
CA ASP A 51 -0.15 -26.22 -25.11
C ASP A 51 0.66 -26.63 -26.35
N CYS A 52 1.88 -27.11 -26.11
CA CYS A 52 2.80 -27.52 -27.16
C CYS A 52 3.18 -29.00 -27.01
N ASP A 53 3.43 -29.66 -28.14
CA ASP A 53 4.00 -31.01 -28.15
C ASP A 53 5.51 -31.01 -27.81
N SER A 54 6.13 -32.20 -27.80
CA SER A 54 7.57 -32.35 -27.54
C SER A 54 8.46 -31.62 -28.55
N ASN A 55 7.92 -31.26 -29.71
CA ASN A 55 8.62 -30.56 -30.79
C ASN A 55 8.31 -29.05 -30.77
N GLY A 56 7.54 -28.56 -29.79
CA GLY A 56 7.18 -27.16 -29.64
C GLY A 56 6.05 -26.68 -30.57
N LEU A 57 5.37 -27.58 -31.28
CA LEU A 57 4.23 -27.24 -32.12
C LEU A 57 2.98 -27.06 -31.26
N ARG A 58 2.21 -26.01 -31.57
CA ARG A 58 0.94 -25.72 -30.89
C ARG A 58 -0.06 -26.84 -31.18
N THR A 59 -0.62 -27.42 -30.13
CA THR A 59 -1.59 -28.50 -30.25
C THR A 59 -3.01 -28.00 -30.08
N HIS A 60 -3.31 -27.44 -28.92
CA HIS A 60 -4.66 -27.00 -28.55
C HIS A 60 -4.58 -25.83 -27.58
N TYR A 61 -5.69 -25.09 -27.45
CA TYR A 61 -5.78 -24.00 -26.49
C TYR A 61 -5.60 -24.53 -25.06
N SER A 62 -4.71 -23.92 -24.29
CA SER A 62 -4.26 -24.44 -23.01
C SER A 62 -5.41 -24.48 -22.00
N GLN A 63 -5.71 -25.68 -21.49
CA GLN A 63 -6.74 -25.84 -20.48
C GLN A 63 -6.34 -25.20 -19.15
N ASN A 64 -5.05 -25.22 -18.82
CA ASN A 64 -4.52 -24.54 -17.63
C ASN A 64 -4.75 -23.04 -17.71
N TRP A 65 -4.55 -22.44 -18.88
CA TRP A 65 -4.81 -21.02 -19.08
C TRP A 65 -6.29 -20.69 -18.94
N ARG A 66 -7.16 -21.51 -19.55
CA ARG A 66 -8.62 -21.38 -19.37
C ARG A 66 -9.02 -21.39 -17.89
N MET A 67 -8.48 -22.34 -17.13
CA MET A 67 -8.75 -22.45 -15.70
C MET A 67 -8.29 -21.22 -14.92
N VAL A 68 -7.16 -20.59 -15.29
CA VAL A 68 -6.71 -19.35 -14.65
C VAL A 68 -7.74 -18.24 -14.85
N ILE A 69 -8.21 -18.04 -16.08
CA ILE A 69 -9.21 -17.01 -16.40
C ILE A 69 -10.54 -17.31 -15.70
N GLU A 70 -11.03 -18.55 -15.77
CA GLU A 70 -12.28 -18.95 -15.11
C GLU A 70 -12.22 -18.83 -13.59
N SER A 71 -11.08 -19.14 -12.98
CA SER A 71 -10.86 -19.06 -11.53
C SER A 71 -10.75 -17.64 -10.97
N MET A 72 -10.66 -16.62 -11.83
CA MET A 72 -10.68 -15.23 -11.36
C MET A 72 -12.01 -14.96 -10.66
N GLN A 73 -11.91 -14.57 -9.40
CA GLN A 73 -13.06 -14.21 -8.56
C GLN A 73 -13.62 -12.85 -8.95
N GLU A 74 -14.84 -12.59 -8.49
CA GLU A 74 -15.52 -11.31 -8.64
C GLU A 74 -14.65 -10.15 -8.16
N LEU A 75 -14.24 -9.32 -9.12
CA LEU A 75 -13.50 -8.10 -8.91
C LEU A 75 -14.47 -7.03 -8.40
N ARG A 76 -14.59 -6.91 -7.07
CA ARG A 76 -15.39 -5.87 -6.45
C ARG A 76 -14.60 -4.56 -6.41
N LEU A 77 -14.98 -3.62 -7.26
CA LEU A 77 -14.52 -2.23 -7.12
C LEU A 77 -15.16 -1.62 -5.89
N THR A 78 -14.37 -1.42 -4.85
CA THR A 78 -14.81 -0.66 -3.68
C THR A 78 -14.55 0.82 -3.96
N MET A 79 -15.62 1.62 -4.00
CA MET A 79 -15.51 3.08 -4.08
C MET A 79 -15.05 3.72 -2.76
N LYS A 80 -14.98 2.92 -1.68
CA LYS A 80 -14.44 3.36 -0.40
C LYS A 80 -12.93 3.28 -0.48
N GLY A 81 -12.29 4.43 -0.69
CA GLY A 81 -10.84 4.53 -0.55
C GLY A 81 -10.41 4.02 0.83
N GLU A 82 -9.39 3.16 0.88
CA GLU A 82 -8.77 2.79 2.15
C GLU A 82 -8.23 4.08 2.78
N LYS A 83 -8.65 4.38 4.02
CA LYS A 83 -8.16 5.57 4.72
C LYS A 83 -6.63 5.46 4.83
N PRO A 84 -5.88 6.57 4.66
CA PRO A 84 -4.45 6.56 4.95
C PRO A 84 -4.25 5.98 6.35
N ASN A 85 -3.37 5.00 6.48
CA ASN A 85 -3.12 4.27 7.73
C ASN A 85 -1.66 4.43 8.12
N TYR A 86 -1.44 5.02 9.29
CA TYR A 86 -0.12 5.25 9.88
C TYR A 86 0.69 3.95 10.06
N ASP A 87 0.05 2.84 10.45
CA ASP A 87 0.71 1.55 10.65
C ASP A 87 1.22 0.97 9.33
N ASN A 88 0.50 1.18 8.23
CA ASN A 88 0.95 0.77 6.91
C ASN A 88 2.20 1.56 6.48
N ALA A 89 2.25 2.86 6.79
CA ALA A 89 3.42 3.70 6.52
C ALA A 89 4.64 3.27 7.37
N LEU A 90 4.44 2.99 8.67
CA LEU A 90 5.47 2.43 9.56
C LEU A 90 5.98 1.07 9.08
N ARG A 91 5.08 0.19 8.64
CA ARG A 91 5.45 -1.13 8.10
C ARG A 91 6.25 -0.99 6.81
N TRP A 92 5.88 -0.06 5.94
CA TRP A 92 6.65 0.24 4.74
C TRP A 92 8.03 0.80 5.10
N LEU A 93 8.10 1.77 6.01
CA LEU A 93 9.36 2.33 6.51
C LEU A 93 10.27 1.22 7.04
N SER A 94 9.76 0.37 7.93
CA SER A 94 10.50 -0.71 8.58
C SER A 94 11.06 -1.72 7.58
N ASN A 95 10.26 -2.10 6.57
CA ASN A 95 10.66 -3.13 5.62
C ASN A 95 11.57 -2.63 4.51
N TYR A 96 11.44 -1.37 4.09
CA TYR A 96 12.09 -0.87 2.86
C TYR A 96 13.14 0.22 3.13
N LEU A 97 12.92 1.08 4.13
CA LEU A 97 13.76 2.29 4.31
C LEU A 97 14.63 2.24 5.57
N ALA A 98 14.17 1.60 6.65
CA ALA A 98 14.84 1.58 7.94
C ALA A 98 16.29 1.05 7.89
N PRO A 99 16.64 -0.01 7.13
CA PRO A 99 18.03 -0.45 7.02
C PRO A 99 18.94 0.63 6.40
N THR A 100 18.45 1.35 5.40
CA THR A 100 19.19 2.42 4.72
C THR A 100 19.34 3.64 5.62
N LEU A 101 18.27 4.06 6.31
CA LEU A 101 18.32 5.16 7.27
C LEU A 101 19.32 4.87 8.39
N LYS A 102 19.29 3.65 8.94
CA LYS A 102 20.24 3.22 9.96
C LYS A 102 21.68 3.27 9.46
N LYS A 103 21.93 2.85 8.21
CA LYS A 103 23.27 2.92 7.59
C LYS A 103 23.76 4.37 7.48
N ILE A 104 22.94 5.28 6.98
CA ILE A 104 23.29 6.70 6.82
C ILE A 104 23.51 7.34 8.20
N TRP A 105 22.65 7.03 9.17
CA TRP A 105 22.79 7.52 10.54
C TRP A 105 24.14 7.10 11.17
N ILE A 106 24.54 5.84 11.02
CA ILE A 106 25.86 5.36 11.50
C ILE A 106 27.00 6.10 10.80
N MET A 107 26.88 6.35 9.49
CA MET A 107 27.88 7.13 8.74
C MET A 107 27.98 8.56 9.29
N ASP A 108 26.85 9.23 9.50
CA ASP A 108 26.81 10.57 10.07
C ASP A 108 27.50 10.65 11.44
N GLN A 109 27.22 9.70 12.34
CA GLN A 109 27.90 9.63 13.64
C GLN A 109 29.41 9.41 13.52
N THR A 110 29.84 8.59 12.55
CA THR A 110 31.26 8.29 12.33
C THR A 110 32.01 9.49 11.76
N PHE A 111 31.37 10.27 10.88
CA PHE A 111 31.97 11.42 10.21
C PHE A 111 31.75 12.75 10.96
N GLY A 112 31.05 12.74 12.09
CA GLY A 112 30.67 13.95 12.82
C GLY A 112 29.73 14.86 12.01
N LYS A 113 28.92 14.27 11.14
CA LYS A 113 27.97 14.97 10.27
C LYS A 113 26.53 14.78 10.78
N ASN A 114 25.61 15.58 10.25
CA ASN A 114 24.18 15.48 10.56
C ASN A 114 23.33 15.64 9.28
N GLU A 115 23.76 15.00 8.20
CA GLU A 115 23.14 15.11 6.89
C GLU A 115 21.72 14.51 6.90
N LEU A 116 21.53 13.39 7.58
CA LEU A 116 20.25 12.69 7.64
C LEU A 116 19.15 13.57 8.24
N MET A 117 19.38 14.15 9.42
CA MET A 117 18.37 15.00 10.07
C MET A 117 18.18 16.33 9.34
N SER A 118 19.27 16.93 8.85
CA SER A 118 19.21 18.15 8.04
C SER A 118 18.31 17.96 6.81
N ARG A 119 18.43 16.81 6.14
CA ARG A 119 17.66 16.49 4.94
C ARG A 119 16.20 16.17 5.23
N ILE A 120 15.90 15.60 6.39
CA ILE A 120 14.52 15.41 6.87
C ILE A 120 13.88 16.78 7.18
N GLN A 121 14.60 17.69 7.83
CA GLN A 121 14.10 19.03 8.14
C GLN A 121 13.85 19.88 6.88
N GLN A 122 14.69 19.73 5.86
CA GLN A 122 14.55 20.44 4.58
C GLN A 122 13.53 19.78 3.64
N ALA A 123 13.04 18.58 3.94
CA ALA A 123 12.11 17.88 3.07
C ALA A 123 10.73 18.54 3.14
N GLU A 124 10.30 19.10 2.01
CA GLU A 124 8.94 19.63 1.88
C GLU A 124 7.95 18.48 1.62
N LEU A 125 6.89 18.44 2.44
CA LEU A 125 5.75 17.55 2.22
C LEU A 125 4.97 18.02 0.99
N LYS A 126 4.63 17.09 0.09
CA LYS A 126 3.76 17.41 -1.05
C LYS A 126 2.35 17.67 -0.55
N GLU A 127 1.56 18.45 -1.31
CA GLU A 127 0.16 18.77 -0.99
C GLU A 127 -0.67 17.53 -0.65
N LYS A 128 -0.51 16.46 -1.43
CA LYS A 128 -1.16 15.17 -1.17
C LYS A 128 -0.79 14.56 0.20
N ASP A 129 0.49 14.63 0.58
CA ASP A 129 0.97 14.09 1.85
C ASP A 129 0.44 14.92 3.04
N GLN A 130 0.29 16.23 2.84
CA GLN A 130 -0.31 17.13 3.83
C GLN A 130 -1.80 16.83 4.03
N GLU A 131 -2.55 16.60 2.96
CA GLU A 131 -3.96 16.19 3.07
C GLU A 131 -4.11 14.84 3.79
N GLU A 132 -3.24 13.88 3.49
CA GLU A 132 -3.24 12.57 4.16
C GLU A 132 -2.94 12.71 5.65
N LEU A 133 -1.96 13.54 6.03
CA LEU A 133 -1.65 13.90 7.42
C LEU A 133 -2.84 14.56 8.13
N ALA A 134 -3.53 15.48 7.47
CA ALA A 134 -4.71 16.14 8.03
C ALA A 134 -5.84 15.13 8.30
N LYS A 135 -6.09 14.20 7.37
CA LYS A 135 -7.08 13.13 7.52
C LYS A 135 -6.74 12.20 8.68
N LEU A 136 -5.48 11.79 8.80
CA LEU A 136 -4.98 10.97 9.90
C LEU A 136 -5.16 11.66 11.26
N THR A 137 -4.70 12.92 11.35
CA THR A 137 -4.74 13.69 12.59
C THR A 137 -6.18 14.03 13.03
N THR A 138 -7.07 14.33 12.08
CA THR A 138 -8.49 14.59 12.39
C THR A 138 -9.20 13.33 12.87
N THR A 139 -8.93 12.18 12.25
CA THR A 139 -9.46 10.88 12.70
C THR A 139 -9.01 10.56 14.13
N ILE A 140 -7.73 10.83 14.47
CA ILE A 140 -7.22 10.63 15.83
C ILE A 140 -7.92 11.57 16.83
N LYS A 141 -8.08 12.86 16.48
CA LYS A 141 -8.77 13.83 17.34
C LYS A 141 -10.23 13.45 17.59
N GLU A 142 -10.95 13.00 16.57
CA GLU A 142 -12.34 12.53 16.71
C GLU A 142 -12.45 11.30 17.63
N LEU A 143 -11.48 10.38 17.56
CA LEU A 143 -11.41 9.22 18.47
C LEU A 143 -11.11 9.64 19.92
N LEU A 144 -10.18 10.59 20.12
CA LEU A 144 -9.85 11.12 21.45
C LEU A 144 -11.03 11.88 22.08
N ILE A 145 -11.79 12.65 21.29
CA ILE A 145 -12.98 13.37 21.78
C ILE A 145 -14.09 12.37 22.18
N GLN A 146 -14.21 11.23 21.47
CA GLN A 146 -15.14 10.16 21.83
C GLN A 146 -14.74 9.42 23.12
N GLU A 147 -13.43 9.27 23.38
CA GLU A 147 -12.91 8.73 24.64
C GLU A 147 -13.13 9.73 25.79
N GLU A 148 -12.91 11.03 25.57
CA GLU A 148 -13.17 12.09 26.55
C GLU A 148 -14.66 12.20 26.93
N THR A 149 -15.58 11.79 26.03
CA THR A 149 -17.03 11.78 26.37
C THR A 149 -17.43 10.63 27.30
N GLN A 150 -16.57 9.63 27.53
CA GLN A 150 -16.82 8.54 28.48
C GLN A 150 -16.09 8.68 29.83
N THR A 151 -15.14 9.59 29.96
CA THR A 151 -14.45 9.84 31.23
C THR A 151 -14.51 11.30 31.63
N THR A 152 -15.67 11.70 32.18
CA THR A 152 -15.73 12.84 33.09
C THR A 152 -15.06 12.46 34.42
N THR A 153 -13.74 12.61 34.50
CA THR A 153 -13.09 13.14 35.70
C THR A 153 -11.72 13.71 35.32
N SER A 154 -11.63 15.03 35.50
CA SER A 154 -10.48 15.88 35.34
C SER A 154 -9.25 15.45 36.15
N SER A 155 -8.11 15.31 35.49
CA SER A 155 -6.80 15.67 36.08
C SER A 155 -5.87 16.17 34.98
N SER A 156 -5.54 17.46 35.00
CA SER A 156 -4.48 18.03 34.18
C SER A 156 -3.13 17.45 34.62
N VAL A 157 -2.58 16.52 33.85
CA VAL A 157 -1.22 16.02 34.06
C VAL A 157 -0.29 16.84 33.17
N THR A 158 0.47 17.74 33.78
CA THR A 158 1.58 18.42 33.12
C THR A 158 2.78 17.47 33.08
N VAL A 159 3.00 16.85 31.93
CA VAL A 159 4.17 15.99 31.67
C VAL A 159 5.39 16.90 31.45
N THR A 160 6.44 16.71 32.24
CA THR A 160 7.68 17.49 32.10
C THR A 160 8.58 16.89 31.03
N GLN A 161 9.43 17.71 30.43
CA GLN A 161 10.31 17.31 29.32
C GLN A 161 11.24 16.14 29.69
N GLU A 162 11.61 16.00 30.96
CA GLU A 162 12.44 14.93 31.49
C GLU A 162 11.74 13.56 31.44
N GLU A 163 10.43 13.51 31.63
CA GLU A 163 9.65 12.26 31.55
C GLU A 163 9.57 11.75 30.09
N VAL A 164 9.52 12.67 29.13
CA VAL A 164 9.54 12.34 27.70
C VAL A 164 10.90 11.77 27.30
N GLU A 165 11.99 12.34 27.79
CA GLU A 165 13.35 11.86 27.51
C GLU A 165 13.62 10.49 28.13
N GLN A 166 13.10 10.21 29.33
CA GLN A 166 13.21 8.89 29.95
C GLN A 166 12.42 7.82 29.20
N LEU A 167 11.20 8.14 28.73
CA LEU A 167 10.39 7.22 27.94
C LEU A 167 11.02 6.93 26.56
N LEU A 168 11.64 7.94 25.94
CA LEU A 168 12.39 7.77 24.69
C LEU A 168 13.63 6.89 24.87
N ALA A 169 14.37 7.07 25.96
CA ALA A 169 15.50 6.20 26.28
C ALA A 169 15.05 4.75 26.52
N GLN A 170 13.95 4.55 27.25
CA GLN A 170 13.42 3.21 27.53
C GLN A 170 12.92 2.49 26.28
N PHE A 171 12.41 3.22 25.28
CA PHE A 171 11.97 2.64 24.01
C PHE A 171 13.14 2.31 23.05
N LEU A 172 14.24 3.05 23.11
CA LEU A 172 15.39 2.87 22.21
C LEU A 172 16.37 1.77 22.65
N PHE A 173 16.36 1.41 23.94
CA PHE A 173 17.30 0.44 24.52
C PHE A 173 16.67 -0.88 24.97
N ASN A 174 15.42 -1.17 24.58
CA ASN A 174 14.77 -2.48 24.71
C ASN A 174 14.50 -3.12 23.34
#